data_AF-B7S196-F1
#
_entry.id   AF-B7S196-F1
#
_cell.length_a   1.000
_cell.length_b   1.000
_cell.length_c   1.000
_cell.angle_alpha   90.00
_cell.angle_beta   90.00
_cell.angle_gamma   90.00
#
_symmetry.space_group_name_H-M   'P 1'
#
loop_
_entity.id
_entity.type
_entity.pdbx_description
1 polymer ?
#
loop_
_entity_poly.entity_id
_entity_poly.type
_entity_poly.pdbx_seq_one_letter_code
_entity_poly.pdbx_strand_id
1 'polypeptide(L)'
;MFGFGKKKDKGASGKSDQVIGWFRVETAKLLGCDVNSTQFEQAQQSANEHIKSALLPALTDKKTMQEAYDTLASVCPSRIDEAFGEFMHLLWTRVAVIQQEVMAGRVKQEEATPNILAGVLSIQLKKIVKQL
;
A
#
# COMPACT_ATOMS: atom_id res chain seq x y z
N MET A 1 18.48 -24.20 -33.96
CA MET A 1 17.40 -23.64 -33.11
C MET A 1 17.86 -23.69 -31.66
N PHE A 2 18.21 -22.56 -31.06
CA PHE A 2 18.55 -22.50 -29.64
C PHE A 2 17.26 -22.29 -28.84
N GLY A 3 16.83 -23.32 -28.11
CA GLY A 3 15.69 -23.26 -27.23
C GLY A 3 16.05 -22.48 -25.96
N PHE A 4 15.62 -21.22 -25.88
CA PHE A 4 15.58 -20.48 -24.63
C PHE A 4 14.44 -21.03 -23.76
N GLY A 5 14.76 -22.05 -22.95
CA GLY A 5 13.94 -22.39 -21.79
C GLY A 5 14.00 -21.26 -20.79
N LYS A 6 13.07 -20.29 -20.88
CA LYS A 6 12.83 -19.33 -19.80
C LYS A 6 12.47 -20.12 -18.54
N LYS A 7 13.42 -20.21 -17.59
CA LYS A 7 13.09 -20.53 -16.19
C LYS A 7 12.01 -19.54 -15.76
N LYS A 8 10.77 -20.01 -15.57
CA LYS A 8 9.76 -19.21 -14.88
C LYS A 8 10.29 -18.99 -13.46
N ASP A 9 10.60 -17.74 -13.15
CA ASP A 9 11.10 -17.30 -11.86
C ASP A 9 9.96 -17.41 -10.83
N LYS A 10 9.70 -18.63 -10.36
CA LYS A 10 8.60 -18.92 -9.41
C LYS A 10 8.81 -18.25 -8.05
N GLY A 11 10.04 -17.85 -7.72
CA GLY A 11 10.38 -17.19 -6.46
C GLY A 11 9.95 -15.72 -6.39
N ALA A 12 10.07 -14.98 -7.49
CA ALA A 12 9.69 -13.56 -7.53
C ALA A 12 8.17 -13.36 -7.63
N SER A 13 7.45 -14.24 -8.34
CA SER A 13 5.98 -14.13 -8.44
C SER A 13 5.30 -14.40 -7.11
N GLY A 14 5.76 -15.41 -6.35
CA GLY A 14 5.20 -15.75 -5.04
C GLY A 14 5.37 -14.65 -4.00
N LYS A 15 6.55 -14.02 -3.94
CA LYS A 15 6.77 -12.88 -3.03
C LYS A 15 5.92 -11.67 -3.42
N SER A 16 5.76 -11.41 -4.72
CA SER A 16 4.91 -10.34 -5.21
C SER A 16 3.45 -10.55 -4.81
N ASP A 17 2.93 -11.76 -4.99
CA ASP A 17 1.55 -12.13 -4.60
C ASP A 17 1.33 -11.96 -3.09
N GLN A 18 2.31 -12.33 -2.26
CA GLN A 18 2.23 -12.19 -0.81
C GLN A 18 2.20 -10.72 -0.36
N VAL A 19 3.06 -9.86 -0.92
CA VAL A 19 3.11 -8.44 -0.56
C VAL A 19 1.86 -7.70 -1.03
N ILE A 20 1.46 -7.89 -2.29
CA ILE A 20 0.25 -7.29 -2.87
C ILE A 20 -1.01 -7.79 -2.13
N GLY A 21 -1.09 -9.10 -1.91
CA GLY A 21 -2.18 -9.71 -1.16
C GLY A 21 -2.30 -9.17 0.26
N TRP A 22 -1.17 -8.94 0.95
CA TRP A 22 -1.16 -8.33 2.28
C TRP A 22 -1.77 -6.92 2.27
N PHE A 23 -1.38 -6.05 1.33
CA PHE A 23 -1.95 -4.72 1.22
C PHE A 23 -3.47 -4.74 1.00
N ARG A 24 -3.95 -5.61 0.11
CA ARG A 24 -5.38 -5.78 -0.16
C ARG A 24 -6.13 -6.24 1.08
N VAL A 25 -5.62 -7.25 1.77
CA VAL A 25 -6.23 -7.79 3.00
C VAL A 25 -6.30 -6.73 4.09
N GLU A 26 -5.22 -5.99 4.33
CA GLU A 26 -5.22 -4.91 5.34
C GLU A 26 -6.17 -3.78 4.98
N THR A 27 -6.29 -3.45 3.69
CA THR A 27 -7.22 -2.43 3.23
C THR A 27 -8.67 -2.89 3.42
N ALA A 28 -8.99 -4.13 3.03
CA ALA A 28 -10.31 -4.71 3.19
C ALA A 28 -10.75 -4.81 4.66
N LYS A 29 -9.81 -5.13 5.58
CA LYS A 29 -10.07 -5.10 7.03
C LYS A 29 -10.49 -3.72 7.52
N LEU A 30 -9.83 -2.65 7.06
CA LEU A 30 -10.18 -1.28 7.43
C LEU A 30 -11.51 -0.83 6.84
N LEU A 31 -11.85 -1.32 5.65
CA LEU A 31 -13.13 -1.05 4.98
C LEU A 31 -14.29 -1.90 5.51
N GLY A 32 -14.00 -2.99 6.24
CA GLY A 32 -15.01 -3.92 6.73
C GLY A 32 -15.64 -4.79 5.63
N CYS A 33 -14.88 -5.13 4.59
CA CYS A 33 -15.36 -5.92 3.44
C CYS A 33 -14.38 -7.06 3.06
N ASP A 34 -14.76 -7.89 2.07
CA ASP A 34 -13.90 -8.94 1.50
C ASP A 34 -13.09 -8.39 0.32
N VAL A 35 -11.84 -8.85 0.16
CA VAL A 35 -10.93 -8.43 -0.93
C VAL A 35 -11.46 -8.73 -2.33
N ASN A 36 -12.35 -9.73 -2.48
CA ASN A 36 -12.96 -10.12 -3.76
C ASN A 36 -14.38 -9.55 -3.93
N SER A 37 -14.82 -8.66 -3.03
CA SER A 37 -16.13 -8.05 -3.11
C SER A 37 -16.15 -6.88 -4.10
N THR A 38 -17.28 -6.68 -4.77
CA THR A 38 -17.52 -5.47 -5.60
C THR A 38 -17.36 -4.18 -4.79
N GLN A 39 -17.66 -4.22 -3.49
CA GLN A 39 -17.51 -3.07 -2.60
C GLN A 39 -16.04 -2.69 -2.41
N PHE A 40 -15.14 -3.67 -2.30
CA PHE A 40 -13.70 -3.43 -2.27
C PHE A 40 -13.23 -2.79 -3.58
N GLU A 41 -13.60 -3.35 -4.73
CA GLU A 41 -13.24 -2.81 -6.05
C GLU A 41 -13.71 -1.36 -6.24
N GLN A 42 -14.95 -1.05 -5.86
CA GLN A 42 -15.51 0.29 -5.93
C GLN A 42 -14.76 1.27 -5.01
N ALA A 43 -14.42 0.85 -3.79
CA ALA A 43 -13.65 1.68 -2.87
C ALA A 43 -12.26 2.02 -3.44
N GLN A 44 -11.55 1.02 -4.00
CA GLN A 44 -10.26 1.21 -4.66
C GLN A 44 -10.38 2.20 -5.83
N GLN A 45 -11.37 2.02 -6.70
CA GLN A 45 -11.59 2.90 -7.85
C GLN A 45 -11.88 4.35 -7.42
N SER A 46 -12.76 4.54 -6.43
CA SER A 46 -13.12 5.88 -5.93
C SER A 46 -11.96 6.59 -5.21
N ALA A 47 -11.04 5.85 -4.61
CA ALA A 47 -9.91 6.42 -3.88
C ALA A 47 -8.91 7.13 -4.81
N ASN A 48 -8.85 6.77 -6.09
CA ASN A 48 -7.85 7.28 -7.03
C ASN A 48 -7.82 8.81 -7.15
N GLU A 49 -8.98 9.45 -7.21
CA GLU A 49 -9.06 10.91 -7.33
C GLU A 49 -8.61 11.58 -6.04
N HIS A 50 -9.02 11.05 -4.89
CA HIS A 50 -8.62 11.57 -3.58
C HIS A 50 -7.14 11.37 -3.29
N ILE A 51 -6.57 10.22 -3.70
CA ILE A 51 -5.14 9.97 -3.63
C ILE A 51 -4.38 11.05 -4.41
N LYS A 52 -4.81 11.35 -5.63
CA LYS A 52 -4.14 12.33 -6.50
C LYS A 52 -4.28 13.77 -6.01
N SER A 53 -5.48 14.16 -5.59
CA SER A 53 -5.83 15.55 -5.27
C SER A 53 -5.55 15.94 -3.82
N ALA A 54 -5.57 14.99 -2.88
CA ALA A 54 -5.44 15.28 -1.44
C ALA A 54 -4.22 14.58 -0.82
N LEU A 55 -4.06 13.27 -1.02
CA LEU A 55 -2.99 12.52 -0.35
C LEU A 55 -1.60 12.87 -0.87
N LEU A 56 -1.40 12.79 -2.20
CA LEU A 56 -0.09 13.04 -2.80
C LEU A 56 0.46 14.44 -2.47
N PRO A 57 -0.33 15.54 -2.54
CA PRO A 57 0.14 16.85 -2.11
C PRO A 57 0.46 16.95 -0.60
N ALA A 58 -0.25 16.19 0.24
CA ALA A 58 -0.03 16.18 1.68
C ALA A 58 1.20 15.36 2.11
N LEU A 59 1.70 14.47 1.25
CA LEU A 59 2.92 13.69 1.47
C LEU A 59 4.16 14.53 1.11
N THR A 60 4.69 15.22 2.12
CA THR A 60 5.87 16.07 1.97
C THR A 60 7.18 15.33 2.23
N ASP A 61 7.15 14.21 2.95
CA ASP A 61 8.32 13.37 3.17
C ASP A 61 8.58 12.43 1.98
N LYS A 62 9.34 12.95 1.02
CA LYS A 62 9.78 12.21 -0.16
C LYS A 62 10.70 11.03 0.17
N LYS A 63 11.45 11.09 1.27
CA LYS A 63 12.41 10.05 1.64
C LYS A 63 11.68 8.78 2.03
N THR A 64 10.66 8.89 2.89
CA THR A 64 9.85 7.74 3.31
C THR A 64 9.18 7.05 2.12
N MET A 65 8.66 7.83 1.16
CA MET A 65 8.03 7.30 -0.05
C MET A 65 9.03 6.61 -0.97
N GLN A 66 10.23 7.17 -1.14
CA GLN A 66 11.30 6.54 -1.91
C GLN A 66 11.75 5.22 -1.26
N GLU A 67 11.93 5.19 0.06
CA GLU A 67 12.30 3.96 0.77
C GLU A 67 11.25 2.86 0.64
N ALA A 68 9.96 3.22 0.68
CA ALA A 68 8.88 2.27 0.45
C ALA A 68 8.92 1.74 -0.99
N TYR A 69 9.11 2.63 -1.97
CA TYR A 69 9.25 2.26 -3.38
C TYR A 69 10.45 1.31 -3.60
N ASP A 70 11.63 1.65 -3.07
CA ASP A 70 12.84 0.83 -3.19
C ASP A 70 12.66 -0.54 -2.53
N THR A 71 12.00 -0.58 -1.37
CA THR A 71 11.67 -1.83 -0.68
C THR A 71 10.76 -2.69 -1.55
N LEU A 72 9.71 -2.12 -2.14
CA LEU A 72 8.82 -2.84 -3.06
C LEU A 72 9.54 -3.28 -4.32
N ALA A 73 10.40 -2.46 -4.90
CA ALA A 73 11.16 -2.79 -6.10
C ALA A 73 12.08 -4.01 -5.88
N SER A 74 12.58 -4.19 -4.65
CA SER A 74 13.42 -5.34 -4.29
C SER A 74 12.69 -6.68 -4.26
N VAL A 75 11.36 -6.68 -4.07
CA VAL A 75 10.53 -7.91 -3.92
C VAL A 75 9.48 -8.10 -4.99
N CYS A 76 9.01 -7.01 -5.59
CA CYS A 76 7.99 -6.95 -6.64
C CYS A 76 8.52 -6.32 -7.94
N PRO A 77 9.73 -6.65 -8.44
CA PRO A 77 10.36 -5.90 -9.53
C PRO A 77 9.54 -5.88 -10.83
N SER A 78 8.75 -6.93 -11.09
CA SER A 78 7.89 -7.04 -12.29
C SER A 78 6.48 -6.46 -12.10
N ARG A 79 6.11 -6.09 -10.88
CA ARG A 79 4.77 -5.61 -10.48
C ARG A 79 4.87 -4.41 -9.55
N ILE A 80 5.90 -3.59 -9.74
CA ILE A 80 6.19 -2.46 -8.84
C ILE A 80 5.06 -1.44 -8.83
N ASP A 81 4.51 -1.10 -10.00
CA ASP A 81 3.41 -0.14 -10.11
C ASP A 81 2.15 -0.64 -9.40
N GLU A 82 1.83 -1.93 -9.52
CA GLU A 82 0.72 -2.54 -8.80
C GLU A 82 0.96 -2.52 -7.29
N ALA A 83 2.13 -2.98 -6.84
CA ALA A 83 2.46 -3.03 -5.42
C ALA A 83 2.49 -1.63 -4.78
N PHE A 84 3.00 -0.64 -5.51
CA PHE A 84 3.00 0.75 -5.05
C PHE A 84 1.60 1.36 -5.07
N GLY A 85 0.77 1.03 -6.05
CA GLY A 85 -0.65 1.40 -6.07
C GLY A 85 -1.39 0.88 -4.83
N GLU A 86 -1.22 -0.40 -4.49
CA GLU A 86 -1.82 -1.02 -3.32
C GLU A 86 -1.30 -0.41 -2.00
N PHE A 87 -0.01 -0.06 -1.94
CA PHE A 87 0.55 0.71 -0.84
C PHE A 87 -0.18 2.06 -0.67
N MET A 88 -0.39 2.80 -1.76
CA MET A 88 -1.07 4.09 -1.74
C MET A 88 -2.54 3.98 -1.33
N HIS A 89 -3.24 2.93 -1.76
CA HIS A 89 -4.62 2.68 -1.34
C HIS A 89 -4.74 2.35 0.14
N LEU A 90 -3.82 1.52 0.68
CA LEU A 90 -3.80 1.26 2.11
C LEU A 90 -3.47 2.52 2.91
N LEU A 91 -2.50 3.31 2.46
CA LEU A 91 -2.14 4.58 3.10
C LEU A 91 -3.33 5.54 3.12
N TRP A 92 -4.02 5.71 2.00
CA TRP A 92 -5.22 6.54 1.92
C TRP A 92 -6.31 6.06 2.86
N THR A 93 -6.58 4.77 2.88
CA THR A 93 -7.61 4.19 3.75
C THR A 93 -7.30 4.46 5.22
N ARG A 94 -6.03 4.33 5.63
CA ARG A 94 -5.59 4.68 7.00
C ARG A 94 -5.76 6.15 7.31
N VAL A 95 -5.44 7.03 6.35
CA VAL A 95 -5.68 8.47 6.50
C VAL A 95 -7.17 8.74 6.67
N ALA A 96 -8.03 8.18 5.82
CA ALA A 96 -9.48 8.38 5.90
C ALA A 96 -10.06 7.92 7.25
N VAL A 97 -9.65 6.74 7.74
CA VAL A 97 -10.09 6.21 9.03
C VAL A 97 -9.59 7.09 10.18
N ILE A 98 -8.32 7.47 10.21
CA ILE A 98 -7.79 8.28 11.33
C ILE A 98 -8.39 9.69 11.35
N GLN A 99 -8.71 10.26 10.18
CA GLN A 99 -9.35 11.58 10.11
C GLN A 99 -10.74 11.58 10.75
N GLN A 100 -11.49 10.48 10.65
CA GLN A 100 -12.76 10.35 11.38
C GLN A 100 -12.54 10.38 12.90
N GLU A 101 -11.48 9.74 13.38
CA GLU A 101 -11.10 9.73 14.81
C GLU A 101 -10.62 11.11 15.29
N VAL A 102 -9.89 11.85 14.44
CA VAL A 102 -9.49 13.24 14.71
C VAL A 102 -10.71 14.15 14.79
N MET A 103 -11.65 14.02 13.84
CA MET A 103 -12.91 14.78 13.85
C MET A 103 -13.78 14.46 15.08
N ALA A 104 -13.73 13.21 15.56
CA ALA A 104 -14.39 12.80 16.80
C ALA A 104 -13.66 13.27 18.07
N GLY A 105 -12.51 13.93 17.96
CA GLY A 105 -11.70 14.40 19.09
C GLY A 105 -10.99 13.29 19.87
N ARG A 106 -10.91 12.08 19.31
CA ARG A 106 -10.27 10.92 19.96
C ARG A 106 -8.77 10.84 19.69
N VAL A 107 -8.30 11.48 18.62
CA VAL A 107 -6.89 11.54 18.22
C VAL A 107 -6.51 12.98 17.90
N LYS A 108 -5.30 13.41 18.28
CA LYS A 108 -4.80 14.74 17.92
C LYS A 108 -4.34 14.75 16.46
N GLN A 109 -4.64 15.83 15.75
CA GLN A 109 -4.30 15.97 14.33
C GLN A 109 -2.79 15.84 14.06
N GLU A 110 -1.95 16.40 14.93
CA GLU A 110 -0.49 16.34 14.83
C GLU A 110 0.10 14.92 14.93
N GLU A 111 -0.60 13.99 15.58
CA GLU A 111 -0.16 12.60 15.77
C GLU A 111 -0.61 11.69 14.62
N ALA A 112 -1.47 12.20 13.72
CA ALA A 112 -2.19 11.42 12.71
C ALA A 112 -2.01 11.96 11.29
N THR A 113 -0.86 12.55 10.99
CA THR A 113 -0.58 13.13 9.67
C THR A 113 -0.29 12.05 8.62
N PRO A 114 -0.53 12.33 7.32
CA PRO A 114 -0.19 11.40 6.24
C PRO A 114 1.28 10.94 6.26
N ASN A 115 2.23 11.81 6.61
CA ASN A 115 3.64 11.45 6.70
C ASN A 115 3.92 10.45 7.85
N ILE A 116 3.30 10.64 9.01
CA ILE A 116 3.43 9.70 10.15
C ILE A 116 2.88 8.33 9.74
N LEU A 117 1.71 8.30 9.11
CA LEU A 117 1.09 7.05 8.65
C LEU A 117 1.92 6.37 7.54
N ALA A 118 2.50 7.12 6.62
CA ALA A 118 3.41 6.61 5.61
C ALA A 118 4.67 5.99 6.24
N GLY A 119 5.23 6.63 7.28
CA GLY A 119 6.36 6.09 8.04
C GLY A 119 6.04 4.77 8.74
N VAL A 120 4.88 4.70 9.42
CA VAL A 120 4.40 3.45 10.05
C VAL A 120 4.20 2.35 9.01
N LEU A 121 3.57 2.66 7.87
CA LEU A 121 3.34 1.69 6.81
C LEU A 121 4.65 1.21 6.17
N SER A 122 5.62 2.10 5.96
CA SER A 122 6.95 1.75 5.46
C SER A 122 7.69 0.79 6.40
N ILE A 123 7.60 1.02 7.72
CA ILE A 123 8.16 0.08 8.72
C ILE A 123 7.48 -1.29 8.65
N GLN A 124 6.15 -1.33 8.52
CA GLN A 124 5.40 -2.58 8.40
C GLN A 124 5.75 -3.34 7.12
N LEU A 125 5.85 -2.65 5.98
CA LEU A 125 6.30 -3.21 4.72
C LEU A 125 7.67 -3.88 4.87
N LYS A 126 8.65 -3.19 5.46
CA LYS A 126 9.99 -3.75 5.72
C LYS A 126 9.92 -5.00 6.61
N LYS A 127 9.00 -5.06 7.57
CA LYS A 127 8.80 -6.25 8.43
C LYS A 127 8.26 -7.44 7.63
N ILE A 128 7.26 -7.22 6.78
CA ILE A 128 6.67 -8.28 5.96
C ILE A 128 7.69 -8.81 4.97
N VAL A 129 8.40 -7.92 4.27
CA VAL A 129 9.46 -8.31 3.32
C VAL A 129 10.54 -9.16 3.98
N LYS A 130 10.92 -8.86 5.23
CA LYS A 130 11.89 -9.68 5.98
C LYS A 130 11.37 -11.08 6.33
N GLN A 131 10.06 -11.30 6.32
CA GLN A 131 9.44 -12.61 6.63
C GLN A 131 9.26 -13.49 5.38
N LEU A 132 9.56 -12.98 4.18
CA LEU A 132 9.44 -13.67 2.88
C LEU A 132 10.77 -14.19 2.35
#